data_AF-A0A1D2R4Y3-F1
#
_entry.id   AF-A0A1D2R4Y3-F1
#
_cell.length_a   1.000
_cell.length_b   1.000
_cell.length_c   1.000
_cell.angle_alpha   90.00
_cell.angle_beta   90.00
_cell.angle_gamma   90.00
#
_symmetry.space_group_name_H-M   'P 1'
#
loop_
_entity.id
_entity.type
_entity.pdbx_description
1 polymer ?
#
loop_
_entity_poly.entity_id
_entity_poly.type
_entity_poly.pdbx_seq_one_letter_code
_entity_poly.pdbx_strand_id
1 'polypeptide(L)'
;MHFDECRIDECKEKGCRINCDKNKFRHLVIFKGEKIVKKLHKNIKICDCFIYCAIGNSLIVALVELKSKSIKPSKIEEKFRNSVEKIRCMIDLCDGINTTKIKFFPILLYKSVNPIDIKVISALTIRFEKDGSIIYGKCNSNLFEIIKNYD
;
A
#
# COMPACT_ATOMS: atom_id res chain seq x y z
N MET A 1 0.36 20.95 -0.22
CA MET A 1 0.90 20.17 0.92
C MET A 1 2.06 19.32 0.41
N HIS A 2 3.30 19.57 0.87
CA HIS A 2 4.49 18.84 0.38
C HIS A 2 4.82 17.64 1.27
N PHE A 3 4.73 16.42 0.73
CA PHE A 3 5.07 15.17 1.45
C PHE A 3 6.52 14.70 1.23
N ASP A 4 7.40 15.54 0.70
CA ASP A 4 8.74 15.10 0.29
C ASP A 4 9.58 14.55 1.45
N GLU A 5 9.43 15.09 2.66
CA GLU A 5 10.06 14.56 3.88
C GLU A 5 9.56 13.17 4.29
N CYS A 6 8.37 12.78 3.80
CA CYS A 6 7.78 11.46 4.03
C CYS A 6 8.34 10.40 3.09
N ARG A 7 9.10 10.79 2.06
CA ARG A 7 9.75 9.86 1.13
C ARG A 7 10.81 9.03 1.85
N ILE A 8 10.93 7.79 1.41
CA ILE A 8 11.93 6.81 1.87
C ILE A 8 12.42 6.01 0.66
N ASP A 9 13.64 5.47 0.75
CA ASP A 9 14.20 4.67 -0.35
C ASP A 9 13.64 3.26 -0.43
N GLU A 10 13.18 2.72 0.69
CA GLU A 10 12.74 1.33 0.83
C GLU A 10 11.54 1.22 1.77
N CYS A 11 10.54 0.45 1.35
CA CYS A 11 9.46 0.05 2.23
C CYS A 11 9.86 -1.18 3.06
N LYS A 12 10.30 -0.94 4.30
CA LYS A 12 10.70 -1.97 5.26
C LYS A 12 10.23 -1.67 6.68
N GLU A 13 9.91 -2.74 7.40
CA GLU A 13 9.52 -2.73 8.81
C GLU A 13 9.94 -4.01 9.52
N LYS A 14 10.71 -3.89 10.62
CA LYS A 14 11.10 -5.00 11.52
C LYS A 14 11.50 -6.30 10.80
N GLY A 15 12.32 -6.15 9.76
CA GLY A 15 12.86 -7.25 8.94
C GLY A 15 11.88 -7.85 7.91
N CYS A 16 10.68 -7.29 7.75
CA CYS A 16 9.83 -7.49 6.58
C CYS A 16 10.05 -6.33 5.61
N ARG A 17 10.00 -6.59 4.31
CA ARG A 17 10.09 -5.57 3.26
C ARG A 17 9.37 -6.04 2.02
N ILE A 18 9.05 -5.12 1.13
CA ILE A 18 8.69 -5.41 -0.27
C ILE A 18 9.89 -5.13 -1.16
N ASN A 19 10.15 -6.01 -2.13
CA ASN A 19 11.20 -5.77 -3.11
C ASN A 19 10.64 -4.90 -4.25
N CYS A 20 11.21 -3.72 -4.43
CA CYS A 20 10.87 -2.81 -5.51
C CYS A 20 12.05 -2.80 -6.50
N ASP A 21 11.99 -3.64 -7.53
CA ASP A 21 12.98 -3.61 -8.61
C ASP A 21 12.83 -2.30 -9.39
N LYS A 22 13.67 -1.32 -9.06
CA LYS A 22 13.63 0.04 -9.62
C LYS A 22 13.81 0.03 -11.15
N ASN A 23 14.44 -0.99 -11.72
CA ASN A 23 14.63 -1.09 -13.17
C ASN A 23 13.35 -1.43 -13.92
N LYS A 24 12.29 -1.87 -13.22
CA LYS A 24 10.99 -2.21 -13.82
C LYS A 24 9.98 -1.07 -13.80
N PHE A 25 10.29 0.04 -13.13
CA PHE A 25 9.37 1.18 -12.99
C PHE A 25 10.03 2.46 -13.50
N ARG A 26 9.37 3.17 -14.43
CA ARG A 26 9.89 4.44 -14.97
C ARG A 26 9.96 5.54 -13.90
N HIS A 27 8.99 5.53 -12.99
CA HIS A 27 8.92 6.40 -11.83
C HIS A 27 8.45 5.57 -10.65
N LEU A 28 9.19 5.61 -9.55
CA LEU A 28 8.85 4.92 -8.31
C LEU A 28 9.11 5.85 -7.13
N VAL A 29 8.08 6.09 -6.34
CA VAL A 29 8.14 6.90 -5.13
C VAL A 29 7.51 6.11 -3.99
N ILE A 30 8.21 6.04 -2.85
CA ILE A 30 7.73 5.37 -1.65
C ILE A 30 7.60 6.40 -0.54
N PHE A 31 6.42 6.49 0.06
CA PHE A 31 6.19 7.28 1.26
C PHE A 31 5.98 6.38 2.48
N LYS A 32 6.53 6.79 3.62
CA LYS A 32 6.30 6.14 4.92
C LYS A 32 4.97 6.61 5.51
N GLY A 33 4.06 5.68 5.79
CA GLY A 33 2.76 6.01 6.37
C GLY A 33 2.85 6.73 7.72
N GLU A 34 3.72 6.27 8.62
CA GLU A 34 3.91 6.93 9.91
C GLU A 34 4.32 8.40 9.78
N LYS A 35 5.18 8.73 8.80
CA LYS A 35 5.59 10.12 8.55
C LYS A 35 4.41 10.95 8.03
N ILE A 36 3.57 10.39 7.14
CA ILE A 36 2.35 11.05 6.64
C ILE A 36 1.43 11.41 7.81
N VAL A 37 1.16 10.47 8.72
CA VAL A 37 0.27 10.70 9.87
C VAL A 37 0.83 11.76 10.80
N LYS A 38 2.13 11.72 11.10
CA LYS A 38 2.81 12.72 11.92
C LYS A 38 2.68 14.11 11.32
N LYS A 39 2.94 14.25 10.01
CA LYS A 39 2.82 15.53 9.29
C LYS A 39 1.40 16.09 9.32
N LEU A 40 0.40 15.21 9.27
CA LEU A 40 -1.01 15.61 9.32
C LEU A 40 -1.52 15.88 10.74
N HIS A 41 -0.69 15.71 11.78
CA HIS A 41 -1.09 15.81 13.19
C HIS A 41 -2.35 14.98 13.53
N LYS A 42 -2.50 13.81 12.88
CA LYS A 42 -3.64 12.90 13.11
C LYS A 42 -3.23 11.73 13.99
N ASN A 43 -4.14 11.25 14.82
CA ASN A 43 -3.96 9.98 15.54
C ASN A 43 -4.72 8.86 14.81
N ILE A 44 -4.26 8.50 13.61
CA ILE A 44 -4.87 7.45 12.79
C ILE A 44 -3.85 6.36 12.45
N LYS A 45 -4.31 5.13 12.27
CA LYS A 45 -3.47 4.01 11.84
C LYS A 45 -3.62 3.82 10.35
N ILE A 46 -2.54 3.93 9.60
CA ILE A 46 -2.48 3.67 8.16
C ILE A 46 -1.44 2.59 7.85
N CYS A 47 -1.40 2.16 6.59
CA CYS A 47 -0.42 1.21 6.07
C CYS A 47 1.01 1.73 6.25
N ASP A 48 1.96 0.81 6.39
CA ASP A 48 3.36 1.18 6.64
C ASP A 48 3.98 1.99 5.48
N CYS A 49 3.58 1.70 4.23
CA CYS A 49 4.06 2.43 3.06
C CYS A 49 2.98 2.66 1.99
N PHE A 50 3.16 3.75 1.25
CA PHE A 50 2.36 4.13 0.11
C PHE A 50 3.32 4.21 -1.07
N ILE A 51 3.17 3.32 -2.05
CA ILE A 51 4.06 3.22 -3.20
C ILE A 51 3.31 3.69 -4.44
N TYR A 52 3.90 4.66 -5.12
CA TYR A 52 3.41 5.20 -6.37
C TYR A 52 4.38 4.81 -7.46
N CYS A 53 3.88 4.16 -8.51
CA CYS A 53 4.69 3.89 -9.69
C CYS A 53 3.89 3.97 -10.98
N ALA A 54 4.59 4.22 -12.09
CA ALA A 54 3.97 4.26 -13.41
C ALA A 54 4.30 2.98 -14.19
N ILE A 55 3.27 2.33 -14.73
CA ILE A 55 3.39 1.21 -15.68
C ILE A 55 2.54 1.55 -16.91
N GLY A 56 3.20 1.70 -18.07
CA GLY A 56 2.54 2.19 -19.28
C GLY A 56 1.90 3.56 -19.04
N ASN A 57 0.60 3.66 -19.29
CA ASN A 57 -0.21 4.89 -19.10
C ASN A 57 -1.02 4.89 -17.80
N SER A 58 -0.80 3.92 -16.92
CA SER A 58 -1.51 3.79 -15.64
C SER A 58 -0.63 4.22 -14.47
N LEU A 59 -1.24 4.97 -13.55
CA LEU A 59 -0.66 5.23 -12.24
C LEU A 59 -1.04 4.07 -11.31
N ILE A 60 -0.05 3.38 -10.80
CA ILE A 60 -0.23 2.35 -9.80
C ILE A 60 -0.06 2.97 -8.42
N VAL A 61 -1.02 2.70 -7.53
CA VAL A 61 -0.93 3.06 -6.11
C VAL A 61 -1.03 1.78 -5.29
N ALA A 62 0.10 1.36 -4.73
CA ALA A 62 0.19 0.21 -3.84
C ALA A 62 0.23 0.67 -2.38
N LEU A 63 -0.76 0.22 -1.61
CA LEU A 63 -0.74 0.34 -0.16
C LEU A 63 -0.10 -0.89 0.43
N VAL A 64 1.00 -0.73 1.15
CA VAL A 64 1.77 -1.86 1.65
C VAL A 64 1.75 -1.87 3.17
N GLU A 65 1.21 -2.94 3.73
CA GLU A 65 1.30 -3.27 5.15
C GLU A 65 2.26 -4.43 5.36
N LEU A 66 3.22 -4.27 6.27
CA LEU A 66 4.29 -5.24 6.51
C LEU A 66 4.15 -5.84 7.92
N LYS A 67 4.03 -7.17 7.99
CA LYS A 67 3.87 -7.90 9.25
C LYS A 67 5.01 -8.88 9.49
N SER A 68 5.86 -8.55 10.45
CA SER A 68 6.92 -9.45 10.92
C SER A 68 6.50 -10.35 12.08
N LYS A 69 5.35 -10.07 12.71
CA LYS A 69 4.79 -10.78 13.87
C LYS A 69 3.30 -11.09 13.64
N SER A 70 2.54 -11.26 14.73
CA SER A 70 1.11 -11.54 14.70
C SER A 70 0.33 -10.54 13.85
N ILE A 71 -0.66 -11.08 13.15
CA ILE A 71 -1.61 -10.33 12.34
C ILE A 71 -2.94 -10.32 13.09
N LYS A 72 -3.61 -9.16 13.08
CA LYS A 72 -4.98 -9.05 13.58
C LYS A 72 -5.83 -8.54 12.43
N PRO A 73 -6.74 -9.35 11.87
CA PRO A 73 -7.51 -8.99 10.68
C PRO A 73 -8.21 -7.62 10.79
N SER A 74 -8.84 -7.32 11.92
CA SER A 74 -9.49 -6.02 12.16
C SER A 74 -8.53 -4.83 12.09
N LYS A 75 -7.27 -5.00 12.51
CA LYS A 75 -6.23 -3.96 12.40
C LYS A 75 -5.69 -3.81 10.98
N ILE A 76 -5.70 -4.88 10.20
CA ILE A 76 -5.36 -4.83 8.78
C ILE A 76 -6.44 -4.05 8.03
N GLU A 77 -7.70 -4.38 8.26
CA GLU A 77 -8.85 -3.69 7.66
C GLU A 77 -8.85 -2.19 7.99
N GLU A 78 -8.73 -1.84 9.28
CA GLU A 78 -8.66 -0.45 9.76
C GLU A 78 -7.56 0.33 9.02
N LYS A 79 -6.35 -0.23 8.95
CA LYS A 79 -5.22 0.42 8.27
C LYS A 79 -5.48 0.66 6.79
N PHE A 80 -6.00 -0.34 6.07
CA PHE A 80 -6.28 -0.19 4.65
C PHE A 80 -7.39 0.83 4.39
N ARG A 81 -8.51 0.79 5.13
CA ARG A 81 -9.59 1.77 4.99
C ARG A 81 -9.10 3.21 5.22
N ASN A 82 -8.38 3.43 6.32
CA ASN A 82 -7.84 4.76 6.63
C ASN A 82 -6.84 5.25 5.56
N SER A 83 -6.08 4.32 4.97
CA SER A 83 -5.10 4.64 3.93
C SER A 83 -5.74 4.97 2.59
N VAL A 84 -6.80 4.24 2.20
CA VAL A 84 -7.65 4.54 1.03
C VAL A 84 -8.17 5.96 1.15
N GLU A 85 -8.76 6.32 2.30
CA GLU A 85 -9.26 7.67 2.52
C GLU A 85 -8.17 8.72 2.37
N LYS A 86 -6.96 8.47 2.90
CA LYS A 86 -5.86 9.43 2.75
C LYS A 86 -5.42 9.55 1.30
N ILE A 87 -5.36 8.45 0.54
CA ILE A 87 -5.03 8.52 -0.89
C ILE A 87 -6.07 9.31 -1.67
N ARG A 88 -7.37 9.07 -1.43
CA ARG A 88 -8.44 9.85 -2.09
C ARG A 88 -8.24 11.34 -1.84
N CYS A 89 -8.10 11.75 -0.58
CA CYS A 89 -7.84 13.15 -0.25
C CYS A 89 -6.58 13.70 -0.93
N MET A 90 -5.52 12.90 -1.12
CA MET A 90 -4.32 13.36 -1.81
C MET A 90 -4.53 13.51 -3.32
N ILE A 91 -5.28 12.61 -3.94
CA ILE A 91 -5.61 12.64 -5.37
C ILE A 91 -6.57 13.79 -5.68
N ASP A 92 -7.57 14.01 -4.83
CA ASP A 92 -8.56 15.09 -5.00
C ASP A 92 -7.91 16.49 -4.97
N LEU A 93 -6.73 16.61 -4.35
CA LEU A 93 -5.94 17.84 -4.30
C LEU A 93 -5.00 18.01 -5.50
N CYS A 94 -4.94 17.05 -6.42
CA CYS A 94 -4.09 17.09 -7.59
C CYS A 94 -4.92 17.35 -8.86
N ASP A 95 -4.72 18.51 -9.47
CA ASP A 95 -5.35 18.84 -10.75
C ASP A 95 -4.81 17.94 -11.89
N GLY A 96 -5.71 17.55 -12.80
CA GLY A 96 -5.36 16.84 -14.04
C GLY A 96 -5.07 15.34 -13.90
N ILE A 97 -5.23 14.75 -12.71
CA ILE A 97 -5.14 13.29 -12.55
C ILE A 97 -6.44 12.64 -13.02
N ASN A 98 -6.35 11.80 -14.06
CA ASN A 98 -7.47 10.94 -14.46
C ASN A 98 -7.56 9.73 -13.53
N THR A 99 -8.47 9.79 -12.55
CA THR A 99 -8.69 8.75 -11.54
C THR A 99 -9.05 7.39 -12.13
N THR A 100 -9.68 7.33 -13.31
CA THR A 100 -10.01 6.07 -14.00
C THR A 100 -8.78 5.30 -14.49
N LYS A 101 -7.62 5.97 -14.61
CA LYS A 101 -6.34 5.35 -14.98
C LYS A 101 -5.50 4.96 -13.75
N ILE A 102 -6.03 5.16 -12.55
CA ILE A 102 -5.37 4.75 -11.32
C ILE A 102 -5.74 3.32 -11.00
N LYS A 103 -4.74 2.47 -10.84
CA LYS A 103 -4.92 1.09 -10.39
C LYS A 103 -4.43 0.97 -8.96
N PHE A 104 -5.26 0.40 -8.10
CA PHE A 104 -5.05 0.38 -6.66
C PHE A 104 -4.80 -1.04 -6.17
N PHE A 105 -3.72 -1.24 -5.41
CA PHE A 105 -3.27 -2.54 -4.94
C PHE A 105 -3.10 -2.53 -3.40
N PRO A 106 -4.06 -3.02 -2.63
CA PRO A 106 -3.89 -3.23 -1.20
C PRO A 106 -3.07 -4.51 -0.96
N ILE A 107 -1.85 -4.37 -0.47
CA ILE A 107 -0.86 -5.45 -0.34
C ILE A 107 -0.49 -5.67 1.13
N LEU A 108 -0.72 -6.88 1.64
CA LEU A 108 -0.26 -7.35 2.93
C LEU A 108 0.91 -8.32 2.75
N LEU A 109 2.10 -7.96 3.22
CA LEU A 109 3.24 -8.90 3.26
C LEU A 109 3.52 -9.36 4.68
N TYR A 110 3.75 -10.66 4.85
CA TYR A 110 3.98 -11.26 6.17
C TYR A 110 5.15 -12.25 6.20
N LYS A 111 5.85 -12.34 7.34
CA LYS A 111 6.87 -13.38 7.56
C LYS A 111 6.20 -14.73 7.84
N SER A 112 5.35 -14.73 8.85
CA SER A 112 4.56 -15.86 9.30
C SER A 112 3.16 -15.37 9.65
N VAL A 113 2.17 -16.23 9.51
CA VAL A 113 0.77 -15.91 9.74
C VAL A 113 0.01 -17.18 10.08
N ASN A 114 -1.02 -17.04 10.93
CA ASN A 114 -1.98 -18.10 11.15
C ASN A 114 -2.88 -18.26 9.90
N PRO A 115 -3.04 -19.47 9.34
CA PRO A 115 -3.93 -19.71 8.21
C PRO A 115 -5.37 -19.18 8.41
N ILE A 116 -5.87 -19.22 9.65
CA ILE A 116 -7.21 -18.69 9.98
C ILE A 116 -7.25 -17.18 9.77
N ASP A 117 -6.22 -16.45 10.21
CA ASP A 117 -6.16 -15.00 9.99
C ASP A 117 -6.09 -14.65 8.51
N ILE A 118 -5.34 -15.42 7.70
CA ILE A 118 -5.32 -15.22 6.24
C ILE A 118 -6.68 -15.49 5.62
N LYS A 119 -7.39 -16.54 6.05
CA LYS A 119 -8.73 -16.83 5.55
C LYS A 119 -9.66 -15.63 5.80
N VAL A 120 -9.65 -15.07 7.00
CA VAL A 120 -10.43 -13.86 7.34
C VAL A 120 -9.99 -12.67 6.47
N ILE A 121 -8.69 -12.42 6.35
CA ILE A 121 -8.16 -11.28 5.59
C ILE A 121 -8.48 -11.40 4.10
N SER A 122 -8.41 -12.60 3.54
CA SER A 122 -8.70 -12.85 2.12
C SER A 122 -10.17 -12.59 1.76
N ALA A 123 -11.07 -12.67 2.74
CA ALA A 123 -12.48 -12.34 2.59
C ALA A 123 -12.77 -10.83 2.78
N LEU A 124 -11.77 -10.03 3.19
CA LEU A 124 -11.93 -8.59 3.32
C LEU A 124 -11.88 -7.92 1.96
N THR A 125 -12.81 -6.99 1.76
CA THR A 125 -12.87 -6.13 0.57
C THR A 125 -12.52 -4.70 0.97
N ILE A 126 -11.55 -4.12 0.25
CA ILE A 126 -11.13 -2.73 0.41
C ILE A 126 -11.64 -1.94 -0.79
N ARG A 127 -12.50 -0.96 -0.53
CA ARG A 127 -13.15 -0.17 -1.57
C ARG A 127 -12.40 1.12 -1.86
N PHE A 128 -11.77 1.20 -3.04
CA PHE A 128 -11.32 2.46 -3.66
C PHE A 128 -12.39 2.89 -4.68
N GLU A 129 -12.11 2.97 -5.98
CA GLU A 129 -13.17 3.18 -7.00
C GLU A 129 -14.02 1.92 -7.22
N LYS A 130 -13.35 0.77 -7.19
CA LYS A 130 -13.94 -0.57 -7.22
C LYS A 130 -13.55 -1.32 -5.97
N ASP A 131 -14.31 -2.36 -5.68
CA ASP A 131 -14.01 -3.32 -4.65
C ASP A 131 -12.75 -4.12 -5.05
N GLY A 132 -11.73 -4.08 -4.20
CA GLY A 132 -10.50 -4.84 -4.38
C GLY A 132 -10.21 -5.71 -3.17
N SER A 133 -9.94 -7.00 -3.39
CA SER A 133 -9.48 -7.90 -2.35
C SER A 133 -8.05 -7.54 -1.93
N ILE A 134 -7.72 -7.79 -0.66
CA ILE A 134 -6.34 -7.63 -0.18
C ILE A 134 -5.46 -8.70 -0.83
N ILE A 135 -4.44 -8.27 -1.54
CA ILE A 135 -3.39 -9.14 -2.06
C ILE A 135 -2.46 -9.46 -0.90
N TYR A 136 -2.17 -10.74 -0.70
CA TYR A 136 -1.33 -11.17 0.41
C TYR A 136 -0.16 -12.03 -0.07
N GLY A 137 0.99 -11.90 0.59
CA GLY A 137 2.20 -12.59 0.19
C GLY A 137 3.25 -12.63 1.29
N LYS A 138 4.39 -13.27 0.98
CA LYS A 138 5.51 -13.33 1.91
C LYS A 138 6.33 -12.04 1.88
N CYS A 139 6.97 -11.70 3.00
CA CYS A 139 7.99 -10.65 2.99
C CYS A 139 9.08 -10.97 1.95
N ASN A 140 9.63 -9.93 1.33
CA ASN A 140 10.55 -9.96 0.19
C ASN A 140 9.92 -10.30 -1.17
N SER A 141 8.59 -10.48 -1.28
CA SER A 141 7.93 -10.55 -2.58
C SER A 141 8.20 -9.30 -3.43
N ASN A 142 8.26 -9.48 -4.75
CA ASN A 142 8.53 -8.43 -5.71
C ASN A 142 7.24 -7.69 -6.09
N LEU A 143 7.26 -6.35 -5.98
CA LEU A 143 6.11 -5.50 -6.30
C LEU A 143 5.67 -5.62 -7.76
N PHE A 144 6.60 -5.69 -8.71
CA PHE A 144 6.29 -5.77 -10.13
C PHE A 144 5.59 -7.09 -10.47
N GLU A 145 6.06 -8.20 -9.91
CA GLU A 145 5.43 -9.52 -10.07
C GLU A 145 4.04 -9.56 -9.44
N ILE A 146 3.89 -8.97 -8.24
CA ILE A 146 2.57 -8.82 -7.60
C ILE A 146 1.62 -8.05 -8.52
N ILE A 147 2.03 -6.88 -9.01
CA ILE A 147 1.16 -6.07 -9.87
C ILE A 147 0.79 -6.87 -11.13
N LYS A 148 1.77 -7.48 -11.82
CA LYS A 148 1.52 -8.22 -13.07
C LYS A 148 0.55 -9.40 -12.91
N ASN A 149 0.53 -10.06 -11.75
CA ASN A 149 -0.34 -11.21 -11.51
C ASN A 149 -1.79 -10.82 -11.15
N TYR A 150 -2.03 -9.56 -10.81
CA TYR A 150 -3.31 -9.05 -10.33
C TYR A 150 -3.84 -7.89 -11.18
N ASP A 151 -3.18 -7.58 -12.30
CA ASP A 151 -3.58 -6.60 -13.30
C ASP A 151 -4.38 -7.24 -14.44
#